data_AF-A0AAE4T225-F1
#
_entry.id   AF-A0AAE4T225-F1
#
_cell.length_a   1.000
_cell.length_b   1.000
_cell.length_c   1.000
_cell.angle_alpha   90.00
_cell.angle_beta   90.00
_cell.angle_gamma   90.00
#
_symmetry.space_group_name_H-M   'P 1'
#
loop_
_entity.id
_entity.type
_entity.pdbx_description
1 polymer ?
#
loop_
_entity_poly.entity_id
_entity_poly.type
_entity_poly.pdbx_seq_one_letter_code
_entity_poly.pdbx_strand_id
1 'polypeptide(L)'
;MDAKKGASLFILFLLALAVGYIAFNVIKPEPDHQVSQSPPDFYQSPSPSKYAELFGDIIRNYSTYYLMESALYGEYLWDGLNQETYNCTLTKNATLLKEKVNNLVSMYKNLSKREVSERSVVGVLLLGDLGFGISSLSSEGEEQLRRDLGEICILEGRLTNFDSFKKRAVEVYGEPSFSYEKLSNLSSHLEREVSRTYGIPFSGEWPVETRFALQHFVYILSQNSTLLDSFLNGYDPEKSYNLLKTLLGELDENPYAKALFRPSIVYLSELWREEYVLSQNKAAVDDHYLRVFWAWYQLVKPEQFIG
;
A
#
# COMPACT_ATOMS: atom_id res chain seq x y z
N MET A 1 30.48 -18.40 11.83
CA MET A 1 30.36 -18.09 10.39
C MET A 1 28.96 -17.54 10.18
N ASP A 2 28.89 -16.26 9.85
CA ASP A 2 27.79 -15.38 10.25
C ASP A 2 26.59 -15.45 9.30
N ALA A 3 25.42 -15.82 9.83
CA ALA A 3 24.14 -15.78 9.13
C ALA A 3 23.79 -14.38 8.58
N LYS A 4 24.37 -13.31 9.15
CA LYS A 4 24.23 -11.92 8.66
C LYS A 4 24.93 -11.67 7.32
N LYS A 5 25.99 -12.42 6.98
CA LYS A 5 26.65 -12.30 5.66
C LYS A 5 25.86 -12.97 4.55
N GLY A 6 25.12 -14.04 4.86
CA GLY A 6 24.25 -14.74 3.90
C GLY A 6 23.04 -13.91 3.46
N ALA A 7 22.37 -13.23 4.40
CA ALA A 7 21.23 -12.37 4.08
C ALA A 7 21.62 -11.13 3.26
N SER A 8 22.78 -10.53 3.53
CA SER A 8 23.28 -9.37 2.78
C SER A 8 23.68 -9.75 1.33
N LEU A 9 24.30 -10.92 1.14
CA LEU A 9 24.60 -11.46 -0.19
C LEU A 9 23.34 -11.80 -0.99
N PHE A 10 22.27 -12.28 -0.32
CA PHE A 10 21.00 -12.59 -0.98
C PHE A 10 20.25 -11.33 -1.42
N ILE A 11 20.26 -10.27 -0.60
CA ILE A 11 19.66 -8.98 -0.97
C ILE A 11 20.45 -8.29 -2.08
N LEU A 12 21.79 -8.35 -2.05
CA LEU A 12 22.64 -7.87 -3.15
C LEU A 12 22.41 -8.65 -4.45
N PHE A 13 22.15 -9.95 -4.36
CA PHE A 13 21.80 -10.79 -5.51
C PHE A 13 20.43 -10.43 -6.10
N LEU A 14 19.42 -10.18 -5.25
CA LEU A 14 18.09 -9.74 -5.68
C LEU A 14 18.13 -8.34 -6.32
N LEU A 15 18.93 -7.42 -5.77
CA LEU A 15 19.14 -6.09 -6.37
C LEU A 15 19.90 -6.16 -7.70
N ALA A 16 20.90 -7.05 -7.82
CA ALA A 16 21.61 -7.25 -9.08
C ALA A 16 20.72 -7.84 -10.19
N LEU A 17 19.80 -8.74 -9.83
CA LEU A 17 18.79 -9.27 -10.76
C LEU A 17 17.78 -8.21 -11.20
N ALA A 18 17.32 -7.35 -10.28
CA ALA A 18 16.42 -6.25 -10.60
C ALA A 18 17.08 -5.21 -11.54
N VAL A 19 18.34 -4.83 -11.29
CA VAL A 19 19.08 -3.89 -12.15
C VAL A 19 19.41 -4.52 -13.52
N GLY A 20 19.76 -5.80 -13.56
CA GLY A 20 20.01 -6.52 -14.82
C GLY A 20 18.75 -6.65 -15.70
N TYR A 21 17.59 -6.86 -15.08
CA TYR A 21 16.30 -6.95 -15.78
C TYR A 21 15.87 -5.59 -16.38
N ILE A 22 16.12 -4.49 -15.67
CA ILE A 22 15.84 -3.13 -16.18
C ILE A 22 16.81 -2.77 -17.31
N ALA A 23 18.11 -3.07 -17.17
CA ALA A 23 19.10 -2.77 -18.19
C ALA A 23 18.89 -3.56 -19.50
N PHE A 24 18.39 -4.80 -19.44
CA PHE A 24 18.13 -5.62 -20.62
C PHE A 24 16.86 -5.22 -21.40
N ASN A 25 15.87 -4.62 -20.72
CA ASN A 25 14.63 -4.17 -21.36
C ASN A 25 14.67 -2.72 -21.88
N VAL A 26 15.64 -1.91 -21.45
CA VAL A 26 15.80 -0.51 -21.90
C VAL A 26 16.71 -0.38 -23.13
N ILE A 27 17.52 -1.39 -23.45
CA ILE A 27 18.43 -1.38 -24.61
C ILE A 27 18.07 -2.52 -25.57
N LYS A 28 17.01 -2.33 -26.35
CA LYS A 28 16.89 -3.01 -27.65
C LYS A 28 16.99 -1.96 -28.76
N PRO A 29 17.98 -2.06 -29.66
CA PRO A 29 18.04 -1.20 -30.83
C PRO A 29 16.92 -1.59 -31.81
N GLU A 30 16.22 -0.58 -32.31
CA GLU A 30 15.28 -0.66 -33.43
C GLU A 30 15.95 -1.26 -34.67
N PRO A 31 15.27 -2.14 -35.43
CA PRO A 31 15.61 -2.38 -36.82
C PRO A 31 14.71 -1.54 -37.74
N ASP A 32 15.36 -0.74 -38.58
CA ASP A 32 14.74 0.06 -39.65
C ASP A 32 13.90 -0.75 -40.64
N HIS A 33 12.81 -0.10 -41.04
CA HIS A 33 11.84 -0.32 -42.13
C HIS A 33 12.02 -1.48 -43.14
N GLN A 34 10.96 -2.28 -43.32
CA GLN A 34 10.48 -2.70 -44.65
C GLN A 34 8.93 -2.81 -44.74
N VAL A 35 8.38 -1.93 -45.59
CA VAL A 35 7.29 -2.10 -46.58
C VAL A 35 6.03 -2.92 -46.24
N SER A 36 4.94 -2.15 -46.06
CA SER A 36 3.55 -2.37 -46.50
C SER A 36 3.18 -3.70 -47.17
N GLN A 37 2.44 -4.53 -46.44
CA GLN A 37 1.26 -5.23 -46.95
C GLN A 37 0.17 -5.19 -45.88
N SER A 38 -0.99 -4.63 -46.21
CA SER A 38 -2.19 -4.73 -45.37
C SER A 38 -2.90 -6.05 -45.67
N PRO A 39 -3.13 -6.90 -44.66
CA PRO A 39 -4.32 -7.74 -44.70
C PRO A 39 -5.01 -7.83 -43.32
N PRO A 40 -6.21 -8.42 -43.31
CA PRO A 40 -7.52 -7.77 -43.38
C PRO A 40 -8.05 -7.30 -42.01
N ASP A 41 -9.08 -6.46 -42.05
CA ASP A 41 -9.94 -6.15 -40.90
C ASP A 41 -10.37 -7.43 -40.17
N PHE A 42 -10.02 -7.53 -38.88
CA PHE A 42 -10.81 -8.07 -37.75
C PHE A 42 -9.87 -8.36 -36.57
N TYR A 43 -9.42 -7.31 -35.86
CA TYR A 43 -9.07 -7.44 -34.46
C TYR A 43 -10.14 -6.70 -33.66
N GLN A 44 -11.31 -7.34 -33.50
CA GLN A 44 -12.07 -7.07 -32.29
C GLN A 44 -11.18 -7.55 -31.14
N SER A 45 -10.47 -6.64 -30.48
CA SER A 45 -10.04 -6.94 -29.12
C SER A 45 -11.29 -7.42 -28.37
N PRO A 46 -11.30 -8.63 -27.80
CA PRO A 46 -12.44 -9.06 -27.02
C PRO A 46 -12.71 -7.97 -25.99
N SER A 47 -13.97 -7.54 -25.89
CA SER A 47 -14.39 -6.64 -24.83
C SER A 47 -13.89 -7.22 -23.51
N PRO A 48 -13.19 -6.44 -22.67
CA PRO A 48 -12.68 -6.94 -21.40
C PRO A 48 -13.81 -7.63 -20.61
N SER A 49 -13.47 -8.68 -19.88
CA SER A 49 -14.44 -9.30 -18.97
C SER A 49 -14.93 -8.24 -17.98
N LYS A 50 -16.14 -8.38 -17.44
CA LYS A 50 -16.60 -7.48 -16.36
C LYS A 50 -15.67 -7.47 -15.13
N TYR A 51 -14.89 -8.54 -14.94
CA TYR A 51 -13.89 -8.63 -13.88
C TYR A 51 -12.66 -7.79 -14.21
N ALA A 52 -12.18 -7.86 -15.44
CA ALA A 52 -11.10 -7.02 -15.94
C ALA A 52 -11.49 -5.53 -15.94
N GLU A 53 -12.74 -5.21 -16.27
CA GLU A 53 -13.28 -3.85 -16.14
C GLU A 53 -13.25 -3.36 -14.68
N LEU A 54 -13.67 -4.19 -13.72
CA LEU A 54 -13.66 -3.81 -12.30
C LEU A 54 -12.24 -3.56 -11.78
N PHE A 55 -11.30 -4.48 -12.02
CA PHE A 55 -9.91 -4.27 -11.60
C PHE A 55 -9.26 -3.08 -12.31
N GLY A 56 -9.51 -2.95 -13.62
CA GLY A 56 -9.05 -1.80 -14.41
C GLY A 56 -9.58 -0.48 -13.87
N ASP A 57 -10.86 -0.41 -13.50
CA ASP A 57 -11.50 0.80 -12.98
C ASP A 57 -10.95 1.23 -11.61
N ILE A 58 -10.52 0.28 -10.76
CA ILE A 58 -9.90 0.58 -9.47
C ILE A 58 -8.62 1.41 -9.65
N ILE A 59 -7.81 1.08 -10.66
CA ILE A 59 -6.50 1.69 -10.91
C ILE A 59 -6.48 2.69 -12.08
N ARG A 60 -7.62 2.89 -12.73
CA ARG A 60 -7.75 3.73 -13.94
C ARG A 60 -7.20 5.14 -13.75
N ASN A 61 -7.38 5.70 -12.55
CA ASN A 61 -6.99 7.08 -12.24
C ASN A 61 -5.53 7.19 -11.75
N TYR A 62 -4.78 6.09 -11.65
CA TYR A 62 -3.41 6.05 -11.15
C TYR A 62 -2.42 5.81 -12.30
N SER A 63 -2.46 6.71 -13.30
CA SER A 63 -1.75 6.55 -14.58
C SER A 63 -0.25 6.83 -14.52
N THR A 64 0.24 7.44 -13.44
CA THR A 64 1.67 7.73 -13.22
C THR A 64 2.19 6.97 -12.02
N TYR A 65 3.51 6.75 -11.98
CA TYR A 65 4.19 6.15 -10.83
C TYR A 65 3.82 6.85 -9.51
N TYR A 66 3.87 8.19 -9.49
CA TYR A 66 3.54 8.98 -8.30
C TYR A 66 2.08 8.84 -7.85
N LEU A 67 1.13 8.79 -8.78
CA LEU A 67 -0.28 8.58 -8.43
C LEU A 67 -0.53 7.16 -7.91
N MET A 68 0.16 6.16 -8.47
CA MET A 68 0.09 4.80 -7.97
C MET A 68 0.70 4.67 -6.57
N GLU A 69 1.89 5.26 -6.36
CA GLU A 69 2.55 5.29 -5.06
C GLU A 69 1.68 5.96 -4.00
N SER A 70 1.04 7.08 -4.33
CA SER A 70 0.06 7.75 -3.47
C SER A 70 -1.17 6.87 -3.19
N ALA A 71 -1.67 6.13 -4.18
CA ALA A 71 -2.79 5.21 -3.97
C ALA A 71 -2.41 4.00 -3.08
N LEU A 72 -1.16 3.55 -3.12
CA LEU A 72 -0.67 2.42 -2.32
C LEU A 72 -0.23 2.82 -0.91
N TYR A 73 0.42 3.97 -0.76
CA TYR A 73 1.11 4.34 0.48
C TYR A 73 0.81 5.75 0.98
N GLY A 74 0.01 6.50 0.21
CA GLY A 74 -0.27 7.90 0.45
C GLY A 74 -1.07 8.17 1.71
N GLU A 75 -1.41 9.44 1.85
CA GLU A 75 -1.80 10.04 3.12
C GLU A 75 -3.31 10.32 3.11
N TYR A 76 -4.09 9.26 2.96
CA TYR A 76 -5.54 9.26 2.75
C TYR A 76 -6.31 10.19 3.70
N LEU A 77 -5.93 10.23 4.97
CA LEU A 77 -6.57 11.09 5.97
C LEU A 77 -5.95 12.50 6.02
N TRP A 78 -4.74 12.71 5.51
CA TRP A 78 -4.06 14.00 5.59
C TRP A 78 -4.43 14.97 4.47
N ASP A 79 -4.89 14.47 3.31
CA ASP A 79 -5.26 15.30 2.16
C ASP A 79 -6.30 16.38 2.51
N GLY A 80 -7.28 16.06 3.37
CA GLY A 80 -8.29 17.02 3.84
C GLY A 80 -7.89 17.84 5.08
N LEU A 81 -6.71 17.59 5.65
CA LEU A 81 -6.26 18.22 6.91
C LEU A 81 -5.20 19.30 6.69
N ASN A 82 -4.33 19.13 5.69
CA ASN A 82 -3.27 20.09 5.41
C ASN A 82 -3.81 21.29 4.63
N GLN A 83 -4.23 22.33 5.35
CA GLN A 83 -4.54 23.63 4.75
C GLN A 83 -3.40 24.65 4.89
N GLU A 84 -2.32 24.28 5.58
CA GLU A 84 -1.17 25.16 5.83
C GLU A 84 0.03 24.75 4.99
N THR A 85 0.68 25.73 4.36
CA THR A 85 2.00 25.54 3.75
C THR A 85 3.06 25.53 4.84
N TYR A 86 3.73 24.38 5.01
CA TYR A 86 4.86 24.27 5.92
C TYR A 86 6.10 24.97 5.33
N ASN A 87 6.27 26.25 5.69
CA ASN A 87 7.49 26.98 5.38
C ASN A 87 8.51 26.75 6.50
N CYS A 88 9.48 25.88 6.23
CA CYS A 88 10.61 25.68 7.15
C CYS A 88 11.95 25.90 6.42
N THR A 89 12.84 26.65 7.07
CA THR A 89 14.17 26.94 6.52
C THR A 89 15.13 25.84 6.97
N LEU A 90 15.34 24.83 6.13
CA LEU A 90 16.30 23.77 6.40
C LEU A 90 17.68 24.06 5.82
N THR A 91 18.70 23.64 6.55
CA THR A 91 20.08 23.59 6.05
C THR A 91 20.23 22.49 4.99
N LYS A 92 21.13 22.68 4.02
CA LYS A 92 21.53 21.62 3.07
C LYS A 92 22.66 20.73 3.61
N ASN A 93 23.09 20.95 4.86
CA ASN A 93 24.08 20.12 5.51
C ASN A 93 23.49 18.72 5.78
N ALA A 94 24.08 17.69 5.18
CA ALA A 94 23.54 16.33 5.24
C ALA A 94 23.58 15.72 6.64
N THR A 95 24.59 16.03 7.45
CA THR A 95 24.69 15.56 8.84
C THR A 95 23.53 16.10 9.67
N LEU A 96 23.26 17.40 9.57
CA LEU A 96 22.14 18.04 10.27
C LEU A 96 20.78 17.56 9.76
N LEU A 97 20.65 17.29 8.45
CA LEU A 97 19.44 16.68 7.89
C LEU A 97 19.22 15.25 8.40
N LYS A 98 20.27 14.44 8.49
CA LYS A 98 20.16 13.08 9.03
C LYS A 98 19.77 13.09 10.51
N GLU A 99 20.36 13.99 11.29
CA GLU A 99 19.97 14.20 12.69
C GLU A 99 18.49 14.61 12.80
N LYS A 100 18.04 15.53 11.94
CA LYS A 100 16.65 15.94 11.85
C LYS A 100 15.72 14.76 11.57
N VAL A 101 16.02 13.95 10.56
CA VAL A 101 15.24 12.75 10.23
C VAL A 101 15.21 11.76 11.39
N ASN A 102 16.34 11.53 12.07
CA ASN A 102 16.38 10.68 13.26
C ASN A 102 15.45 11.19 14.38
N ASN A 103 15.37 12.51 14.56
CA ASN A 103 14.44 13.11 15.51
C ASN A 103 12.98 12.90 15.09
N LEU A 104 12.65 13.03 13.80
CA LEU A 104 11.32 12.73 13.27
C LEU A 104 10.92 11.27 13.48
N VAL A 105 11.85 10.34 13.20
CA VAL A 105 11.63 8.90 13.46
C VAL A 105 11.37 8.64 14.95
N SER A 106 12.09 9.32 15.85
CA SER A 106 11.88 9.22 17.29
C SER A 106 10.51 9.76 17.71
N MET A 107 10.11 10.93 17.20
CA MET A 107 8.78 11.52 17.43
C MET A 107 7.67 10.58 16.95
N TYR A 108 7.77 10.07 15.73
CA TYR A 108 6.82 9.11 15.17
C TYR A 108 6.67 7.89 16.09
N LYS A 109 7.77 7.26 16.51
CA LYS A 109 7.75 6.09 17.41
C LYS A 109 7.11 6.40 18.77
N ASN A 110 7.37 7.57 19.33
CA ASN A 110 6.80 7.97 20.61
C ASN A 110 5.30 8.24 20.49
N LEU A 111 4.87 8.91 19.42
CA LEU A 111 3.45 9.12 19.12
C LEU A 111 2.73 7.80 18.87
N SER A 112 3.31 6.87 18.09
CA SER A 112 2.73 5.55 17.85
C SER A 112 2.47 4.80 19.15
N LYS A 113 3.45 4.76 20.06
CA LYS A 113 3.29 4.16 21.39
C LYS A 113 2.21 4.84 22.22
N ARG A 114 2.17 6.18 22.20
CA ARG A 114 1.17 6.97 22.92
C ARG A 114 -0.23 6.67 22.41
N GLU A 115 -0.47 6.78 21.10
CA GLU A 115 -1.80 6.59 20.52
C GLU A 115 -2.32 5.15 20.69
N VAL A 116 -1.43 4.15 20.64
CA VAL A 116 -1.75 2.76 20.97
C VAL A 116 -2.13 2.61 22.46
N SER A 117 -1.36 3.20 23.36
CA SER A 117 -1.66 3.18 24.80
C SER A 117 -2.95 3.93 25.14
N GLU A 118 -3.24 5.02 24.44
CA GLU A 118 -4.48 5.81 24.57
C GLU A 118 -5.66 5.18 23.84
N ARG A 119 -5.42 4.12 23.06
CA ARG A 119 -6.44 3.39 22.29
C ARG A 119 -7.17 4.30 21.29
N SER A 120 -6.40 5.18 20.65
CA SER A 120 -6.87 6.21 19.74
C SER A 120 -6.95 5.70 18.31
N VAL A 121 -8.15 5.45 17.78
CA VAL A 121 -8.33 5.00 16.38
C VAL A 121 -7.81 6.06 15.41
N VAL A 122 -8.24 7.31 15.58
CA VAL A 122 -7.86 8.43 14.71
C VAL A 122 -6.34 8.62 14.71
N GLY A 123 -5.71 8.61 15.89
CA GLY A 123 -4.27 8.79 15.99
C GLY A 123 -3.48 7.66 15.34
N VAL A 124 -3.90 6.42 15.56
CA VAL A 124 -3.24 5.26 14.95
C VAL A 124 -3.32 5.30 13.42
N LEU A 125 -4.47 5.65 12.85
CA LEU A 125 -4.63 5.72 11.39
C LEU A 125 -3.87 6.90 10.77
N LEU A 126 -3.89 8.07 11.41
CA LEU A 126 -3.09 9.23 10.96
C LEU A 126 -1.60 8.93 10.97
N LEU A 127 -1.09 8.24 11.99
CA LEU A 127 0.31 7.80 12.01
C LEU A 127 0.58 6.73 10.95
N GLY A 128 -0.34 5.79 10.75
CA GLY A 128 -0.23 4.78 9.70
C GLY A 128 0.03 5.43 8.34
N ASP A 129 -0.71 6.50 8.01
CA ASP A 129 -0.53 7.29 6.80
C ASP A 129 0.88 7.88 6.63
N LEU A 130 1.50 8.32 7.72
CA LEU A 130 2.86 8.88 7.69
C LEU A 130 3.96 7.80 7.66
N GLY A 131 3.63 6.54 7.94
CA GLY A 131 4.60 5.46 8.10
C GLY A 131 5.53 5.27 6.91
N PHE A 132 5.00 5.37 5.68
CA PHE A 132 5.80 5.25 4.46
C PHE A 132 6.80 6.39 4.31
N GLY A 133 6.35 7.65 4.46
CA GLY A 133 7.23 8.82 4.40
C GLY A 133 8.34 8.79 5.44
N ILE A 134 8.04 8.36 6.67
CA ILE A 134 9.04 8.18 7.74
C ILE A 134 10.05 7.10 7.38
N SER A 135 9.59 5.97 6.84
CA SER A 135 10.48 4.89 6.40
C SER A 135 11.37 5.31 5.23
N SER A 136 10.81 6.01 4.24
CA SER A 136 11.54 6.52 3.07
C SER A 136 12.69 7.41 3.51
N LEU A 137 12.39 8.50 4.24
CA LEU A 137 13.40 9.45 4.72
C LEU A 137 14.47 8.77 5.59
N SER A 138 14.09 7.79 6.42
CA SER A 138 15.04 7.06 7.25
C SER A 138 16.06 6.27 6.41
N SER A 139 15.63 5.73 5.28
CA SER A 139 16.45 4.91 4.38
C SER A 139 17.29 5.72 3.38
N GLU A 140 16.95 7.00 3.18
CA GLU A 140 17.59 7.84 2.18
C GLU A 140 19.07 8.15 2.46
N GLY A 141 19.81 8.25 1.36
CA GLY A 141 21.18 8.76 1.32
C GLY A 141 21.24 10.28 1.34
N GLU A 142 22.43 10.81 1.62
CA GLU A 142 22.65 12.25 1.84
C GLU A 142 22.19 13.16 0.70
N GLU A 143 22.37 12.73 -0.55
CA GLU A 143 21.96 13.54 -1.72
C GLU A 143 20.44 13.65 -1.84
N GLN A 144 19.72 12.58 -1.51
CA GLN A 144 18.28 12.53 -1.60
C GLN A 144 17.63 13.40 -0.51
N LEU A 145 18.15 13.32 0.72
CA LEU A 145 17.73 14.19 1.83
C LEU A 145 17.84 15.69 1.51
N ARG A 146 18.82 16.09 0.70
CA ARG A 146 18.97 17.50 0.27
C ARG A 146 17.92 17.92 -0.76
N ARG A 147 17.31 16.97 -1.47
CA ARG A 147 16.20 17.21 -2.41
C ARG A 147 14.86 17.20 -1.68
N ASP A 148 14.73 16.37 -0.66
CA ASP A 148 13.45 16.12 0.04
C ASP A 148 13.24 17.02 1.27
N LEU A 149 13.76 18.25 1.22
CA LEU A 149 13.60 19.24 2.28
C LEU A 149 12.12 19.55 2.56
N GLY A 150 11.28 19.56 1.52
CA GLY A 150 9.85 19.77 1.64
C GLY A 150 9.18 18.69 2.47
N GLU A 151 9.47 17.42 2.19
CA GLU A 151 8.93 16.27 2.92
C GLU A 151 9.36 16.28 4.38
N ILE A 152 10.63 16.61 4.65
CA ILE A 152 11.13 16.77 6.03
C ILE A 152 10.33 17.87 6.77
N CYS A 153 10.08 19.02 6.15
CA CYS A 153 9.29 20.11 6.74
C CYS A 153 7.84 19.69 7.02
N ILE A 154 7.20 19.03 6.04
CA ILE A 154 5.81 18.58 6.14
C ILE A 154 5.66 17.59 7.30
N LEU A 155 6.52 16.57 7.35
CA LEU A 155 6.49 15.56 8.41
C LEU A 155 6.81 16.15 9.78
N GLU A 156 7.77 17.08 9.89
CA GLU A 156 8.01 17.80 11.13
C GLU A 156 6.77 18.55 11.60
N GLY A 157 6.14 19.31 10.72
CA GLY A 157 4.98 20.11 11.03
C GLY A 157 3.80 19.26 11.49
N ARG A 158 3.55 18.13 10.83
CA ARG A 158 2.48 17.20 11.18
C ARG A 158 2.74 16.48 12.49
N LEU A 159 3.95 15.99 12.73
CA LEU A 159 4.29 15.28 13.97
C LEU A 159 4.32 16.23 15.17
N THR A 160 4.77 17.48 14.99
CA THR A 160 4.82 18.48 16.06
C THR A 160 3.41 18.93 16.46
N ASN A 161 2.52 19.07 15.49
CA ASN A 161 1.14 19.54 15.70
C ASN A 161 0.11 18.39 15.71
N PHE A 162 0.57 17.17 16.00
CA PHE A 162 -0.20 15.95 15.80
C PHE A 162 -1.56 15.96 16.51
N ASP A 163 -1.61 16.44 17.76
CA ASP A 163 -2.86 16.50 18.54
C ASP A 163 -3.89 17.47 17.94
N SER A 164 -3.42 18.57 17.33
CA SER A 164 -4.28 19.50 16.61
C SER A 164 -4.89 18.83 15.38
N PHE A 165 -4.08 18.10 14.62
CA PHE A 165 -4.55 17.35 13.45
C PHE A 165 -5.49 16.20 13.82
N LYS A 166 -5.21 15.49 14.92
CA LYS A 166 -6.08 14.45 15.45
C LYS A 166 -7.48 15.00 15.74
N LYS A 167 -7.56 16.15 16.42
CA LYS A 167 -8.84 16.83 16.67
C LYS A 167 -9.52 17.26 15.37
N ARG A 168 -8.76 17.88 14.46
CA ARG A 168 -9.27 18.34 13.16
C ARG A 168 -9.80 17.19 12.31
N ALA A 169 -9.18 16.01 12.37
CA ALA A 169 -9.65 14.83 11.65
C ALA A 169 -11.08 14.46 12.06
N VAL A 170 -11.40 14.52 13.36
CA VAL A 170 -12.77 14.29 13.84
C VAL A 170 -13.73 15.38 13.36
N GLU A 171 -13.27 16.65 13.33
CA GLU A 171 -14.08 17.77 12.83
C GLU A 171 -14.39 17.66 11.33
N VAL A 172 -13.45 17.16 10.53
CA VAL A 172 -13.57 17.06 9.07
C VAL A 172 -14.26 15.76 8.63
N TYR A 173 -13.91 14.63 9.24
CA TYR A 173 -14.34 13.29 8.81
C TYR A 173 -15.39 12.66 9.72
N GLY A 174 -15.72 13.29 10.85
CA GLY A 174 -16.57 12.71 11.89
C GLY A 174 -15.84 11.69 12.77
N GLU A 175 -16.59 10.99 13.61
CA GLU A 175 -16.04 9.91 14.44
C GLU A 175 -15.88 8.62 13.62
N PRO A 176 -14.84 7.81 13.88
CA PRO A 176 -14.72 6.49 13.28
C PRO A 176 -15.93 5.60 13.60
N SER A 177 -16.42 4.86 12.61
CA SER A 177 -17.51 3.88 12.74
C SER A 177 -17.11 2.61 13.51
N PHE A 178 -15.82 2.46 13.84
CA PHE A 178 -15.27 1.31 14.53
C PHE A 178 -14.40 1.70 15.71
N SER A 179 -14.37 0.81 16.72
CA SER A 179 -13.60 1.03 17.93
C SER A 179 -12.15 0.56 17.77
N TYR A 180 -11.31 1.01 18.70
CA TYR A 180 -9.92 0.57 18.77
C TYR A 180 -9.80 -0.94 19.01
N GLU A 181 -10.72 -1.55 19.77
CA GLU A 181 -10.74 -2.99 19.99
C GLU A 181 -10.90 -3.76 18.67
N LYS A 182 -11.77 -3.30 17.77
CA LYS A 182 -11.93 -3.92 16.45
C LYS A 182 -10.63 -3.86 15.66
N LEU A 183 -10.00 -2.69 15.60
CA LEU A 183 -8.71 -2.50 14.92
C LEU A 183 -7.61 -3.35 15.54
N SER A 184 -7.47 -3.34 16.86
CA SER A 184 -6.46 -4.12 17.59
C SER A 184 -6.66 -5.62 17.44
N ASN A 185 -7.90 -6.10 17.39
CA ASN A 185 -8.18 -7.52 17.16
C ASN A 185 -7.79 -7.95 15.74
N LEU A 186 -8.09 -7.11 14.74
CA LEU A 186 -7.63 -7.33 13.37
C LEU A 186 -6.09 -7.33 13.31
N SER A 187 -5.44 -6.32 13.89
CA SER A 187 -3.97 -6.23 13.88
C SER A 187 -3.31 -7.44 14.51
N SER A 188 -3.81 -7.91 15.66
CA SER A 188 -3.31 -9.13 16.33
C SER A 188 -3.65 -10.40 15.56
N HIS A 189 -4.77 -10.44 14.82
CA HIS A 189 -5.06 -11.56 13.94
C HIS A 189 -4.04 -11.64 12.81
N LEU A 190 -3.81 -10.51 12.12
CA LEU A 190 -2.82 -10.38 11.06
C LEU A 190 -1.41 -10.72 11.57
N GLU A 191 -1.02 -10.21 12.73
CA GLU A 191 0.27 -10.54 13.36
C GLU A 191 0.47 -12.05 13.52
N ARG A 192 -0.54 -12.75 14.03
CA ARG A 192 -0.45 -14.20 14.22
C ARG A 192 -0.32 -14.94 12.90
N GLU A 193 -1.10 -14.56 11.89
CA GLU A 193 -1.07 -15.19 10.57
C GLU A 193 0.27 -14.93 9.85
N VAL A 194 0.80 -13.70 9.89
CA VAL A 194 2.11 -13.36 9.30
C VAL A 194 3.24 -14.07 10.05
N SER A 195 3.24 -13.99 11.38
CA SER A 195 4.31 -14.56 12.22
C SER A 195 4.44 -16.07 12.06
N ARG A 196 3.30 -16.78 11.94
CA ARG A 196 3.28 -18.23 11.73
C ARG A 196 3.81 -18.63 10.36
N THR A 197 3.61 -17.80 9.35
CA THR A 197 3.84 -18.19 7.96
C THR A 197 5.19 -17.68 7.44
N TYR A 198 5.63 -16.48 7.86
CA TYR A 198 6.79 -15.78 7.28
C TYR A 198 7.70 -15.06 8.28
N GLY A 199 7.45 -15.19 9.59
CA GLY A 199 8.16 -14.42 10.63
C GLY A 199 7.56 -13.02 10.82
N ILE A 200 8.23 -12.13 11.55
CA ILE A 200 7.71 -10.78 11.87
C ILE A 200 8.37 -9.75 10.94
N PRO A 201 7.71 -9.29 9.85
CA PRO A 201 8.31 -8.34 8.91
C PRO A 201 8.22 -6.89 9.39
N PHE A 202 7.31 -6.59 10.33
CA PHE A 202 7.09 -5.24 10.86
C PHE A 202 7.71 -5.09 12.24
N SER A 203 8.38 -3.96 12.49
CA SER A 203 9.04 -3.68 13.78
C SER A 203 8.38 -2.54 14.56
N GLY A 204 7.30 -1.96 14.03
CA GLY A 204 6.51 -0.89 14.64
C GLY A 204 5.35 -1.41 15.47
N GLU A 205 4.48 -0.48 15.89
CA GLU A 205 3.26 -0.82 16.61
C GLU A 205 2.22 -1.41 15.65
N TRP A 206 1.83 -2.66 15.83
CA TRP A 206 0.93 -3.37 14.90
C TRP A 206 -0.37 -2.64 14.54
N PRO A 207 -1.09 -1.98 15.47
CA PRO A 207 -2.26 -1.18 15.12
C PRO A 207 -1.94 -0.08 14.09
N VAL A 208 -0.76 0.56 14.19
CA VAL A 208 -0.31 1.60 13.26
C VAL A 208 0.09 0.99 11.91
N GLU A 209 0.73 -0.18 11.94
CA GLU A 209 1.19 -0.88 10.73
C GLU A 209 0.08 -1.68 10.03
N THR A 210 -1.15 -1.67 10.55
CA THR A 210 -2.22 -2.58 10.11
C THR A 210 -2.51 -2.44 8.61
N ARG A 211 -2.49 -1.22 8.05
CA ARG A 211 -2.70 -1.01 6.61
C ARG A 211 -1.64 -1.70 5.74
N PHE A 212 -0.38 -1.69 6.17
CA PHE A 212 0.72 -2.34 5.46
C PHE A 212 0.65 -3.86 5.60
N ALA A 213 0.27 -4.33 6.79
CA ALA A 213 0.00 -5.75 7.01
C ALA A 213 -1.10 -6.26 6.06
N LEU A 214 -2.20 -5.52 5.91
CA LEU A 214 -3.29 -5.86 5.00
C LEU A 214 -2.84 -5.97 3.53
N GLN A 215 -1.99 -5.05 3.05
CA GLN A 215 -1.40 -5.13 1.71
C GLN A 215 -0.46 -6.35 1.57
N HIS A 216 0.36 -6.60 2.59
CA HIS A 216 1.27 -7.74 2.59
C HIS A 216 0.52 -9.07 2.48
N PHE A 217 -0.66 -9.18 3.11
CA PHE A 217 -1.53 -10.36 2.94
C PHE A 217 -2.02 -10.55 1.52
N VAL A 218 -2.35 -9.48 0.80
CA VAL A 218 -2.74 -9.58 -0.62
C VAL A 218 -1.62 -10.20 -1.43
N TYR A 219 -0.38 -9.72 -1.27
CA TYR A 219 0.79 -10.29 -1.96
C TYR A 219 0.99 -11.75 -1.58
N ILE A 220 0.97 -12.08 -0.28
CA ILE A 220 1.14 -13.45 0.19
C ILE A 220 0.10 -14.39 -0.43
N LEU A 221 -1.18 -14.00 -0.39
CA LEU A 221 -2.27 -14.81 -0.94
C LEU A 221 -2.16 -14.96 -2.46
N SER A 222 -1.63 -13.95 -3.17
CA SER A 222 -1.42 -14.05 -4.62
C SER A 222 -0.29 -15.00 -5.01
N GLN A 223 0.70 -15.20 -4.13
CA GLN A 223 1.88 -16.05 -4.40
C GLN A 223 1.80 -17.46 -3.77
N ASN A 224 0.96 -17.67 -2.75
CA ASN A 224 0.88 -18.94 -2.02
C ASN A 224 -0.48 -19.63 -2.21
N SER A 225 -0.55 -20.54 -3.18
CA SER A 225 -1.77 -21.30 -3.50
C SER A 225 -2.29 -22.12 -2.32
N THR A 226 -1.41 -22.76 -1.55
CA THR A 226 -1.82 -23.57 -0.39
C THR A 226 -2.52 -22.73 0.68
N LEU A 227 -1.99 -21.54 0.96
CA LEU A 227 -2.62 -20.62 1.90
C LEU A 227 -3.93 -20.07 1.33
N LEU A 228 -3.92 -19.64 0.06
CA LEU A 228 -5.10 -19.14 -0.64
C LEU A 228 -6.25 -20.14 -0.57
N ASP A 229 -6.00 -21.40 -0.94
CA ASP A 229 -6.98 -22.49 -0.97
C ASP A 229 -7.64 -22.73 0.40
N SER A 230 -6.92 -22.47 1.51
CA SER A 230 -7.45 -22.62 2.86
C SER A 230 -8.59 -21.64 3.20
N PHE A 231 -8.71 -20.53 2.44
CA PHE A 231 -9.73 -19.50 2.61
C PHE A 231 -10.81 -19.51 1.52
N LEU A 232 -10.80 -20.47 0.58
CA LEU A 232 -11.76 -20.52 -0.54
C LEU A 232 -13.07 -21.24 -0.22
N ASN A 233 -13.34 -21.57 1.04
CA ASN A 233 -14.63 -22.14 1.40
C ASN A 233 -15.77 -21.17 1.03
N GLY A 234 -16.72 -21.65 0.23
CA GLY A 234 -17.85 -20.84 -0.25
C GLY A 234 -17.51 -19.85 -1.36
N TYR A 235 -16.28 -19.87 -1.91
CA TYR A 235 -15.88 -19.01 -3.03
C TYR A 235 -16.80 -19.21 -4.23
N ASP A 236 -17.25 -18.08 -4.77
CA ASP A 236 -17.95 -17.98 -6.04
C ASP A 236 -17.49 -16.68 -6.73
N PRO A 237 -17.07 -16.72 -8.01
CA PRO A 237 -16.55 -15.55 -8.70
C PRO A 237 -17.55 -14.38 -8.74
N GLU A 238 -18.84 -14.67 -8.90
CA GLU A 238 -19.88 -13.64 -8.96
C GLU A 238 -20.09 -12.98 -7.59
N LYS A 239 -20.11 -13.77 -6.52
CA LYS A 239 -20.18 -13.25 -5.15
C LYS A 239 -18.96 -12.41 -4.82
N SER A 240 -17.76 -12.89 -5.16
CA SER A 240 -16.50 -12.17 -4.93
C SER A 240 -16.49 -10.82 -5.64
N TYR A 241 -16.89 -10.81 -6.93
CA TYR A 241 -17.04 -9.60 -7.73
C TYR A 241 -18.02 -8.59 -7.10
N ASN A 242 -19.21 -9.04 -6.71
CA ASN A 242 -20.23 -8.17 -6.13
C ASN A 242 -19.83 -7.63 -4.75
N LEU A 243 -19.13 -8.44 -3.93
CA LEU A 243 -18.56 -8.01 -2.66
C LEU A 243 -17.50 -6.93 -2.88
N LEU A 244 -16.58 -7.11 -3.83
CA LEU A 244 -15.57 -6.11 -4.16
C LEU A 244 -16.24 -4.80 -4.59
N LYS A 245 -17.17 -4.87 -5.55
CA LYS A 245 -17.88 -3.69 -6.05
C LYS A 245 -18.64 -2.95 -4.94
N THR A 246 -19.31 -3.68 -4.05
CA THR A 246 -20.05 -3.09 -2.92
C THR A 246 -19.10 -2.42 -1.94
N LEU A 247 -18.03 -3.13 -1.55
CA LEU A 247 -17.00 -2.60 -0.65
C LEU A 247 -16.38 -1.31 -1.20
N LEU A 248 -16.14 -1.22 -2.52
CA LEU A 248 -15.62 0.02 -3.12
C LEU A 248 -16.53 1.22 -2.88
N GLY A 249 -17.84 1.05 -3.06
CA GLY A 249 -18.82 2.11 -2.81
C GLY A 249 -18.88 2.49 -1.32
N GLU A 250 -18.88 1.50 -0.44
CA GLU A 250 -18.93 1.74 1.01
C GLU A 250 -17.67 2.46 1.54
N LEU A 251 -16.49 2.14 0.99
CA LEU A 251 -15.25 2.81 1.39
C LEU A 251 -15.26 4.29 1.00
N ASP A 252 -15.87 4.67 -0.12
CA ASP A 252 -15.94 6.08 -0.52
C ASP A 252 -16.75 6.95 0.46
N GLU A 253 -17.65 6.34 1.23
CA GLU A 253 -18.46 7.00 2.25
C GLU A 253 -17.83 6.97 3.66
N ASN A 254 -16.76 6.19 3.86
CA ASN A 254 -16.15 5.95 5.17
C ASN A 254 -14.64 6.27 5.16
N PRO A 255 -14.22 7.53 5.44
CA PRO A 255 -12.82 7.96 5.31
C PRO A 255 -11.81 7.10 6.09
N TYR A 256 -12.14 6.73 7.33
CA TYR A 256 -11.26 5.90 8.16
C TYR A 256 -11.14 4.46 7.66
N ALA A 257 -12.25 3.86 7.20
CA ALA A 257 -12.21 2.53 6.59
C ALA A 257 -11.49 2.57 5.24
N LYS A 258 -11.70 3.63 4.45
CA LYS A 258 -11.00 3.88 3.18
C LYS A 258 -9.49 3.90 3.38
N ALA A 259 -9.01 4.71 4.32
CA ALA A 259 -7.58 4.80 4.64
C ALA A 259 -6.98 3.44 5.05
N LEU A 260 -7.77 2.60 5.75
CA LEU A 260 -7.34 1.29 6.21
C LEU A 260 -7.31 0.23 5.10
N PHE A 261 -8.34 0.17 4.24
CA PHE A 261 -8.58 -0.97 3.33
C PHE A 261 -8.34 -0.67 1.84
N ARG A 262 -8.59 0.58 1.40
CA ARG A 262 -8.45 0.94 -0.02
C ARG A 262 -7.05 0.64 -0.57
N PRO A 263 -5.95 0.90 0.17
CA PRO A 263 -4.61 0.58 -0.33
C PRO A 263 -4.41 -0.90 -0.71
N SER A 264 -4.97 -1.83 0.08
CA SER A 264 -4.88 -3.27 -0.23
C SER A 264 -5.65 -3.66 -1.49
N ILE A 265 -6.79 -3.02 -1.74
CA ILE A 265 -7.60 -3.26 -2.94
C ILE A 265 -6.93 -2.67 -4.19
N VAL A 266 -6.31 -1.50 -4.05
CA VAL A 266 -5.47 -0.93 -5.12
C VAL A 266 -4.30 -1.85 -5.40
N TYR A 267 -3.60 -2.32 -4.37
CA TYR A 267 -2.46 -3.22 -4.51
C TYR A 267 -2.83 -4.56 -5.17
N LEU A 268 -3.98 -5.14 -4.79
CA LEU A 268 -4.54 -6.32 -5.46
C LEU A 268 -4.71 -6.08 -6.97
N SER A 269 -5.27 -4.94 -7.33
CA SER A 269 -5.55 -4.57 -8.73
C SER A 269 -4.27 -4.28 -9.51
N GLU A 270 -3.24 -3.77 -8.84
CA GLU A 270 -1.91 -3.56 -9.42
C GLU A 270 -1.23 -4.89 -9.76
N LEU A 271 -1.22 -5.85 -8.81
CA LEU A 271 -0.72 -7.20 -9.04
C LEU A 271 -1.50 -7.91 -10.16
N TRP A 272 -2.84 -7.76 -10.15
CA TRP A 272 -3.68 -8.23 -11.26
C TRP A 272 -3.21 -7.64 -12.60
N ARG A 273 -2.98 -6.33 -12.68
CA ARG A 273 -2.56 -5.68 -13.94
C ARG A 273 -1.24 -6.24 -14.46
N GLU A 274 -0.25 -6.41 -13.59
CA GLU A 274 1.07 -6.94 -13.95
C GLU A 274 0.96 -8.33 -14.59
N GLU A 275 0.21 -9.24 -13.97
CA GLU A 275 -0.01 -10.58 -14.52
C GLU A 275 -0.95 -10.57 -15.73
N TYR A 276 -2.00 -9.75 -15.68
CA TYR A 276 -3.01 -9.69 -16.72
C TYR A 276 -2.40 -9.26 -18.03
N VAL A 277 -1.54 -8.24 -18.07
CA VAL A 277 -0.89 -7.78 -19.32
C VAL A 277 -0.06 -8.89 -19.96
N LEU A 278 0.67 -9.68 -19.17
CA LEU A 278 1.61 -10.69 -19.64
C LEU A 278 0.95 -12.03 -19.98
N SER A 279 -0.19 -12.35 -19.36
CA SER A 279 -0.84 -13.66 -19.49
C SER A 279 -1.55 -13.85 -20.84
N GLN A 280 -1.48 -15.06 -21.39
CA GLN A 280 -2.30 -15.48 -22.53
C GLN A 280 -3.70 -15.95 -22.10
N ASN A 281 -3.85 -16.37 -20.83
CA ASN A 281 -5.12 -16.81 -20.26
C ASN A 281 -5.65 -15.75 -19.29
N LYS A 282 -6.27 -14.70 -19.84
CA LYS A 282 -6.81 -13.57 -19.07
C LYS A 282 -7.88 -14.00 -18.04
N ALA A 283 -8.73 -14.96 -18.41
CA ALA A 283 -9.79 -15.46 -17.53
C ALA A 283 -9.24 -16.17 -16.28
N ALA A 284 -8.11 -16.86 -16.40
CA ALA A 284 -7.45 -17.47 -15.24
C ALA A 284 -6.85 -16.42 -14.30
N VAL A 285 -6.32 -15.31 -14.84
CA VAL A 285 -5.84 -14.19 -14.02
C VAL A 285 -7.00 -13.53 -13.29
N ASP A 286 -8.12 -13.26 -13.97
CA ASP A 286 -9.32 -12.71 -13.35
C ASP A 286 -9.82 -13.59 -12.18
N ASP A 287 -9.95 -14.91 -12.40
CA ASP A 287 -10.39 -15.84 -11.35
C ASP A 287 -9.38 -15.91 -10.18
N HIS A 288 -8.08 -15.90 -10.46
CA HIS A 288 -7.04 -15.88 -9.43
C HIS A 288 -7.18 -14.67 -8.51
N TYR A 289 -7.29 -13.46 -9.08
CA TYR A 289 -7.37 -12.25 -8.27
C TYR A 289 -8.74 -12.06 -7.57
N LEU A 290 -9.82 -12.65 -8.12
CA LEU A 290 -11.09 -12.78 -7.39
C LEU A 290 -11.00 -13.74 -6.20
N ARG A 291 -10.23 -14.84 -6.30
CA ARG A 291 -9.94 -15.74 -5.17
C ARG A 291 -9.11 -15.04 -4.11
N VAL A 292 -8.08 -14.28 -4.52
CA VAL A 292 -7.23 -13.52 -3.60
C VAL A 292 -8.07 -12.48 -2.83
N PHE A 293 -8.92 -11.73 -3.53
CA PHE A 293 -9.86 -10.82 -2.87
C PHE A 293 -10.79 -11.55 -1.90
N TRP A 294 -11.39 -12.66 -2.32
CA TRP A 294 -12.28 -13.45 -1.47
C TRP A 294 -11.59 -13.87 -0.18
N ALA A 295 -10.41 -14.47 -0.29
CA ALA A 295 -9.63 -14.91 0.86
C ALA A 295 -9.27 -13.74 1.79
N TRP A 296 -8.80 -12.62 1.22
CA TRP A 296 -8.51 -11.41 1.98
C TRP A 296 -9.76 -10.88 2.70
N TYR A 297 -10.91 -10.85 2.02
CA TYR A 297 -12.18 -10.39 2.60
C TYR A 297 -12.62 -11.28 3.77
N GLN A 298 -12.55 -12.61 3.63
CA GLN A 298 -12.92 -13.55 4.70
C GLN A 298 -12.01 -13.42 5.93
N LEU A 299 -10.72 -13.13 5.71
CA LEU A 299 -9.73 -12.93 6.76
C LEU A 299 -9.98 -11.62 7.52
N VAL A 300 -10.18 -10.53 6.77
CA VAL A 300 -10.14 -9.17 7.28
C VAL A 300 -11.50 -8.68 7.75
N LYS A 301 -12.58 -9.13 7.11
CA LYS A 301 -13.97 -8.76 7.40
C LYS A 301 -14.19 -7.24 7.45
N PRO A 302 -13.88 -6.53 6.34
CA PRO A 302 -13.94 -5.07 6.31
C PRO A 302 -15.34 -4.51 6.63
N GLU A 303 -16.41 -5.29 6.43
CA GLU A 303 -17.77 -4.93 6.80
C GLU A 303 -17.94 -4.65 8.29
N GLN A 304 -17.06 -5.15 9.16
CA GLN A 304 -17.11 -4.84 10.60
C GLN A 304 -16.62 -3.42 10.93
N PHE A 305 -15.99 -2.75 9.96
CA PHE A 305 -15.39 -1.43 10.07
C PHE A 305 -16.18 -0.36 9.30
N ILE A 306 -17.24 -0.79 8.62
CA ILE A 306 -18.15 0.04 7.84
C ILE A 306 -19.48 0.00 8.61
N GLY A 307 -20.03 1.18 8.92
CA GLY A 307 -21.18 1.32 9.82
C GLY A 307 -22.48 0.77 9.25
#